data_AF-A0A9D9BDJ8-F1
#
_entry.id   AF-A0A9D9BDJ8-F1
#
_cell.length_a   1.000
_cell.length_b   1.000
_cell.length_c   1.000
_cell.angle_alpha   90.00
_cell.angle_beta   90.00
_cell.angle_gamma   90.00
#
_symmetry.space_group_name_H-M   'P 1'
#
loop_
_entity.id
_entity.type
_entity.pdbx_description
1 polymer ?
#
loop_
_entity_poly.entity_id
_entity_poly.type
_entity_poly.pdbx_seq_one_letter_code
_entity_poly.pdbx_strand_id
1 'polypeptide(L)' 'MYLNLNRNLADPDGFYEYLVNSQRHMNNEEANRMNARLVLILCNQVGDMDTLKAAIDMASDPKKAM' A
#
# COMPACT_ATOMS: atom_id res chain seq x y z
N MET A 1 6.91 -14.48 5.03
CA MET A 1 5.80 -13.83 5.76
C MET A 1 4.50 -14.31 5.12
N TYR A 2 3.32 -14.09 5.72
CA TYR A 2 2.04 -14.36 5.05
C TYR A 2 1.31 -13.04 4.83
N LEU A 3 0.53 -12.95 3.75
CA LEU A 3 -0.27 -11.77 3.47
C LEU A 3 -1.36 -11.61 4.53
N ASN A 4 -1.31 -10.52 5.30
CA ASN A 4 -2.35 -10.20 6.28
C ASN A 4 -3.35 -9.22 5.68
N LEU A 5 -4.59 -9.67 5.48
CA LEU A 5 -5.69 -8.86 4.96
C LEU A 5 -6.53 -8.21 6.08
N ASN A 6 -6.25 -8.54 7.34
CA ASN A 6 -6.97 -7.96 8.47
C ASN A 6 -6.42 -6.57 8.82
N ARG A 7 -7.27 -5.76 9.47
CA ARG A 7 -6.88 -4.46 10.01
C ARG A 7 -5.74 -4.65 11.02
N ASN A 8 -4.52 -4.31 10.60
CA ASN A 8 -3.31 -4.42 11.42
C ASN A 8 -2.85 -3.08 12.01
N LEU A 9 -3.27 -1.97 11.40
CA LEU A 9 -3.00 -0.63 11.93
C LEU A 9 -3.97 -0.30 13.05
N ALA A 10 -3.45 0.23 14.16
CA ALA A 10 -4.25 0.71 15.28
C ALA A 10 -5.14 1.90 14.90
N ASP A 11 -4.63 2.77 14.02
CA ASP A 11 -5.35 3.92 13.47
C ASP A 11 -5.21 3.99 11.94
N PRO A 12 -6.06 3.27 11.18
CA PRO A 12 -6.05 3.31 9.72
C PRO A 12 -6.48 4.66 9.16
N ASP A 13 -7.39 5.35 9.85
CA ASP A 13 -7.97 6.61 9.37
C ASP A 13 -6.93 7.72 9.46
N GLY A 14 -6.19 7.79 10.57
CA GLY A 14 -5.06 8.72 10.73
C GLY A 14 -3.92 8.47 9.73
N PHE A 15 -3.64 7.21 9.39
CA PHE A 15 -2.69 6.91 8.30
C PHE A 15 -3.18 7.45 6.95
N TYR A 16 -4.45 7.23 6.61
CA TYR A 16 -5.03 7.73 5.37
C TYR A 16 -5.05 9.26 5.31
N GLU A 17 -5.38 9.91 6.42
CA GLU A 17 -5.34 11.37 6.52
C GLU A 17 -3.92 11.91 6.26
N TYR A 18 -2.91 11.30 6.90
CA TYR A 18 -1.51 11.69 6.70
C TYR A 18 -1.08 11.49 5.24
N LEU A 19 -1.46 10.37 4.61
CA LEU A 19 -1.15 10.07 3.22
C LEU A 19 -1.76 11.11 2.27
N VAL A 20 -3.03 11.47 2.46
CA VAL A 20 -3.72 12.47 1.63
C VAL A 20 -3.13 13.85 1.84
N ASN A 21 -2.89 14.24 3.10
CA ASN A 21 -2.32 15.55 3.43
C ASN A 21 -0.91 15.72 2.84
N SER A 22 -0.11 14.66 2.79
CA SER A 22 1.24 14.70 2.21
C SER A 22 1.26 15.00 0.70
N GLN A 23 0.15 14.75 -0.01
CA GLN A 23 0.01 14.98 -1.46
C GLN A 23 -0.82 16.23 -1.80
N ARG A 24 -1.30 16.99 -0.80
CA ARG A 24 -2.27 18.10 -0.98
C ARG A 24 -1.83 19.18 -1.98
N HIS A 25 -0.52 19.38 -2.14
CA HIS A 25 0.06 20.39 -3.04
C HIS A 25 0.70 19.78 -4.29
N MET A 26 0.60 18.47 -4.47
CA MET A 26 1.13 17.75 -5.61
C MET A 26 0.10 17.69 -6.74
N ASN A 27 0.56 17.75 -7.98
CA ASN A 27 -0.27 17.33 -9.10
C ASN A 27 -0.39 15.79 -9.16
N ASN A 28 -1.29 15.30 -10.01
CA ASN A 28 -1.55 13.86 -10.12
C ASN A 28 -0.30 13.02 -10.43
N GLU A 29 0.62 13.54 -11.25
CA GLU A 29 1.83 12.84 -11.64
C GLU A 29 2.84 12.75 -10.48
N GLU A 30 2.98 13.85 -9.73
CA GLU A 30 3.81 13.93 -8.53
C GLU A 30 3.27 13.02 -7.41
N ALA A 31 1.97 13.05 -7.18
CA ALA A 31 1.27 12.18 -6.25
C ALA A 31 1.50 10.70 -6.61
N ASN A 32 1.37 10.33 -7.89
CA ASN A 32 1.63 8.97 -8.35
C ASN A 32 3.10 8.56 -8.16
N ARG A 33 4.05 9.45 -8.46
CA ARG A 33 5.48 9.21 -8.16
C ARG A 33 5.74 9.01 -6.66
N MET A 34 5.07 9.79 -5.81
CA MET A 34 5.19 9.65 -4.36
C MET A 34 4.67 8.28 -3.90
N ASN A 35 3.49 7.88 -4.38
CA ASN A 35 2.90 6.57 -4.06
C ASN A 35 3.80 5.42 -4.55
N ALA A 36 4.36 5.49 -5.75
CA ALA A 36 5.30 4.49 -6.24
C ALA A 36 6.55 4.33 -5.34
N ARG A 37 7.14 5.45 -4.89
CA ARG A 37 8.25 5.43 -3.92
C ARG A 37 7.82 4.84 -2.58
N LEU A 38 6.65 5.20 -2.08
CA LEU A 38 6.11 4.66 -0.84
C LEU A 38 5.93 3.15 -0.93
N VAL A 39 5.37 2.63 -2.03
CA VAL A 39 5.23 1.18 -2.26
C VAL A 39 6.60 0.51 -2.20
N LEU A 40 7.63 1.03 -2.87
CA LEU A 40 8.98 0.45 -2.82
C LEU A 40 9.57 0.42 -1.40
N ILE A 41 9.38 1.50 -0.63
CA ILE A 41 9.82 1.56 0.77
C ILE A 41 9.13 0.47 1.59
N LEU A 42 7.81 0.32 1.45
CA LEU A 42 7.05 -0.70 2.16
C LEU A 42 7.42 -2.13 1.71
N CYS A 43 7.66 -2.34 0.41
CA CYS A 43 8.16 -3.62 -0.10
C CYS A 43 9.48 -4.03 0.56
N ASN A 44 10.39 -3.08 0.79
CA ASN A 44 11.64 -3.34 1.50
C ASN A 44 11.41 -3.71 2.97
N GLN A 45 10.37 -3.17 3.62
CA GLN A 45 10.01 -3.56 4.99
C GLN A 45 9.41 -4.98 5.04
N VAL A 46 8.66 -5.39 4.01
CA VAL A 46 8.09 -6.74 3.91
C VAL A 46 9.17 -7.78 3.59
N GLY A 47 10.06 -7.48 2.64
CA GLY A 47 11.23 -8.31 2.33
C GLY A 47 10.95 -9.70 1.72
N ASP A 48 9.70 -10.00 1.38
CA ASP A 48 9.25 -11.32 0.92
C ASP A 48 8.48 -11.25 -0.40
N MET A 49 9.08 -11.77 -1.46
CA MET A 49 8.55 -11.72 -2.82
C MET A 49 7.22 -12.48 -2.99
N ASP A 50 7.02 -13.59 -2.28
CA ASP A 50 5.78 -14.36 -2.41
C ASP A 50 4.61 -13.65 -1.75
N THR A 51 4.85 -13.02 -0.58
CA THR A 51 3.88 -12.12 0.06
C THR A 51 3.55 -10.92 -0.85
N LEU A 52 4.54 -10.32 -1.51
CA LEU A 52 4.33 -9.18 -2.41
C LEU A 52 3.54 -9.56 -3.66
N LYS A 53 3.81 -10.72 -4.27
CA LYS A 53 3.03 -11.23 -5.41
C LYS A 53 1.57 -11.47 -5.01
N ALA A 54 1.35 -12.14 -3.88
CA ALA A 54 0.00 -12.36 -3.37
C ALA A 54 -0.74 -11.03 -3.14
N ALA A 55 -0.05 -10.00 -2.61
CA ALA A 55 -0.64 -8.68 -2.43
C ALA A 55 -1.05 -8.02 -3.76
N ILE A 56 -0.22 -8.14 -4.81
CA ILE A 56 -0.51 -7.61 -6.15
C ILE A 56 -1.71 -8.34 -6.77
N ASP A 57 -1.72 -9.67 -6.71
CA ASP A 57 -2.81 -10.47 -7.26
C ASP A 57 -4.15 -10.09 -6.62
N MET A 58 -4.15 -9.95 -5.28
CA MET A 58 -5.29 -9.50 -4.49
C MET A 58 -5.77 -8.09 -4.83
N ALA A 59 -4.85 -7.15 -5.04
CA ALA A 59 -5.18 -5.78 -5.41
C ALA A 59 -5.73 -5.67 -6.84
N SER A 60 -5.29 -6.55 -7.75
CA SER A 60 -5.69 -6.55 -9.16
C SER A 60 -7.08 -7.18 -9.39
N ASP A 61 -7.47 -8.16 -8.57
CA ASP A 61 -8.77 -8.81 -8.62
C ASP A 61 -9.19 -9.27 -7.21
N PRO A 62 -9.93 -8.43 -6.48
CA PRO A 62 -10.35 -8.73 -5.11
C PRO A 62 -11.23 -10.00 -5.00
N LYS A 63 -11.81 -10.48 -6.12
CA LYS A 63 -12.67 -11.67 -6.14
C LYS A 63 -11.91 -12.99 -6.16
N LYS A 64 -10.60 -12.99 -6.47
CA LYS A 64 -9.75 -14.20 -6.44
C LYS A 64 -9.42 -14.70 -5.02
N ALA A 65 -9.84 -13.97 -4.00
CA ALA A 65 -9.52 -14.22 -2.59
C ALA A 65 -10.57 -15.03 -1.82
N MET A 66 -11.74 -15.26 -2.43
CA MET A 66 -12.89 -15.96 -1.86
C MET A 66 -13.01 -17.35 -2.48
#